data_AF-A0A5K1FA71-F1
#
_entry.id   AF-A0A5K1FA71-F1
#
_cell.length_a   1.000
_cell.length_b   1.000
_cell.length_c   1.000
_cell.angle_alpha   90.00
_cell.angle_beta   90.00
_cell.angle_gamma   90.00
#
_symmetry.space_group_name_H-M   'P 1'
#
loop_
_entity.id
_entity.type
_entity.pdbx_description
1 polymer ?
#
loop_
_entity_poly.entity_id
_entity_poly.type
_entity_poly.pdbx_seq_one_letter_code
_entity_poly.pdbx_strand_id
1 'polypeptide(L)' 'DGMSWLLAPPQQSLAIILAENGFDVWIANSRGTRWSRGHTSLSPDQP' A
#
# COMPACT_ATOMS: atom_id res chain seq x y z
N ASP A 1 4.89 -4.22 -0.03
CA ASP A 1 4.45 -2.81 -0.02
C ASP A 1 2.99 -2.77 -0.43
N GLY A 2 2.21 -1.75 -0.04
CA GLY A 2 0.79 -1.65 -0.42
C GLY A 2 0.62 -1.66 -1.95
N MET A 3 1.55 -1.04 -2.66
CA MET A 3 1.62 -1.06 -4.12
C MET A 3 1.62 -2.46 -4.74
N SER A 4 2.16 -3.47 -4.05
CA SER A 4 2.23 -4.86 -4.56
C SER A 4 0.85 -5.44 -4.89
N TRP A 5 -0.21 -4.94 -4.27
CA TRP A 5 -1.59 -5.37 -4.51
C TRP A 5 -2.16 -4.84 -5.85
N LEU A 6 -1.53 -3.83 -6.45
CA LEU A 6 -2.01 -3.10 -7.63
C LEU A 6 -1.08 -3.23 -8.85
N LEU A 7 -0.03 -4.06 -8.77
CA LEU A 7 0.95 -4.20 -9.87
C LEU A 7 0.43 -5.03 -11.05
N ALA A 8 -0.54 -5.91 -10.81
CA ALA A 8 -1.14 -6.74 -11.84
C ALA A 8 -2.25 -5.96 -12.59
N PRO A 9 -2.59 -6.37 -13.83
CA PRO A 9 -3.78 -5.85 -14.51
C PRO A 9 -5.04 -5.97 -13.63
N PRO A 10 -6.07 -5.12 -13.81
CA PRO A 10 -7.26 -5.09 -12.95
C PRO A 10 -7.90 -6.46 -12.69
N GLN A 11 -7.99 -7.31 -13.72
CA GLN A 11 -8.60 -8.65 -13.66
C GLN A 11 -7.77 -9.67 -12.86
N GLN A 12 -6.54 -9.32 -12.45
CA GLN A 12 -5.63 -10.15 -11.67
C GLN A 12 -5.17 -9.46 -10.37
N SER A 13 -5.55 -8.19 -10.17
CA SER A 13 -5.26 -7.46 -8.94
C SER A 13 -6.29 -7.85 -7.88
N LEU A 14 -5.83 -8.51 -6.82
CA LEU A 14 -6.70 -8.94 -5.74
C LEU A 14 -7.45 -7.77 -5.08
N ALA A 15 -6.80 -6.61 -4.94
CA ALA A 15 -7.46 -5.42 -4.40
C ALA A 15 -8.60 -4.93 -5.30
N ILE A 16 -8.42 -4.95 -6.62
CA ILE A 16 -9.47 -4.54 -7.56
C ILE A 16 -10.60 -5.57 -7.60
N ILE A 17 -10.27 -6.87 -7.67
CA ILE A 17 -11.26 -7.95 -7.65
C ILE A 17 -12.15 -7.85 -6.40
N LEU A 18 -11.57 -7.60 -5.22
CA LEU A 18 -12.35 -7.44 -3.99
C LEU A 18 -13.26 -6.20 -4.05
N ALA A 19 -12.76 -5.07 -4.54
CA ALA A 19 -13.57 -3.85 -4.67
C ALA A 19 -14.75 -4.06 -5.64
N GLU A 20 -14.54 -4.72 -6.78
CA GLU A 20 -15.58 -5.04 -7.76
C GLU A 20 -16.64 -6.01 -7.20
N ASN A 21 -16.28 -6.82 -6.19
CA ASN A 21 -17.18 -7.71 -5.47
C ASN A 21 -17.85 -7.06 -4.25
N GLY A 22 -17.76 -5.73 -4.11
CA GLY A 22 -18.49 -4.97 -3.08
C GLY A 22 -17.85 -4.95 -1.70
N PHE A 23 -16.58 -5.35 -1.58
CA PHE A 23 -15.81 -5.21 -0.35
C PHE A 23 -15.23 -3.80 -0.23
N ASP A 24 -15.18 -3.26 0.99
CA ASP A 24 -14.40 -2.06 1.29
C ASP A 24 -12.92 -2.45 1.47
N VAL A 25 -12.05 -1.92 0.62
CA VAL A 25 -10.67 -2.37 0.48
C VAL A 25 -9.71 -1.33 1.04
N TRP A 26 -8.99 -1.74 2.09
CA TRP A 26 -7.94 -0.94 2.73
C TRP A 26 -6.57 -1.51 2.40
N ILE A 27 -5.67 -0.68 1.86
CA ILE A 27 -4.30 -1.08 1.52
C ILE A 27 -3.31 -0.35 2.43
N ALA A 28 -2.60 -1.10 3.27
CA ALA A 28 -1.62 -0.56 4.19
C ALA A 28 -0.20 -0.52 3.58
N ASN A 29 0.55 0.52 3.92
CA ASN A 29 1.99 0.61 3.64
C ASN A 29 2.78 0.43 4.95
N SER A 30 3.79 -0.43 4.91
CA SER A 30 4.67 -0.63 6.07
C SER A 30 5.62 0.55 6.27
N ARG A 31 6.02 0.81 7.52
CA ARG A 31 7.03 1.83 7.84
C ARG A 31 8.31 1.65 7.02
N GLY A 32 8.91 2.75 6.58
CA GLY A 32 10.15 2.77 5.79
C GLY A 32 9.95 2.63 4.28
N THR A 33 8.78 2.20 3.81
CA THR A 33 8.41 2.27 2.38
C THR A 33 8.33 3.71 1.91
N ARG A 34 8.41 3.94 0.58
CA ARG A 34 8.29 5.28 -0.03
C ARG A 34 7.10 6.09 0.50
N TRP A 35 5.99 5.41 0.80
CA TRP A 35 4.72 6.02 1.19
C TRP A 35 4.50 6.11 2.71
N SER A 36 5.48 5.69 3.53
CA SER A 36 5.34 5.67 5.00
C SER A 36 6.67 5.95 5.70
N ARG A 37 7.24 7.14 5.46
CA ARG A 37 8.51 7.62 6.03
C ARG A 37 8.36 8.70 7.11
N GLY A 38 7.15 9.08 7.50
CA GLY A 38 6.88 10.20 8.43
C GLY A 38 6.88 9.78 9.91
N HIS A 39 8.06 9.56 10.51
CA HIS A 39 8.16 9.40 11.97
C HIS A 39 8.08 10.76 12.67
N THR A 40 7.52 10.84 13.89
CA THR A 40 7.26 12.12 14.58
C THR A 40 8.53 12.81 15.10
N SER A 41 9.59 12.05 15.36
CA SER A 41 10.84 12.55 15.95
C SER A 41 12.12 12.13 15.22
N LEU A 42 12.02 11.24 14.22
CA LEU A 42 13.19 10.67 13.54
C LEU A 42 13.11 11.00 12.05
N SER A 43 14.22 11.47 11.48
CA SER A 43 14.31 11.67 10.03
C SER A 43 14.69 10.34 9.36
N PRO A 44 14.00 9.94 8.29
CA PRO A 44 14.27 8.68 7.59
C PRO A 44 15.51 8.75 6.68
N ASP A 45 16.12 9.93 6.52
CA ASP A 45 17.35 10.17 5.76
C ASP A 45 18.55 10.46 6.67
N GLN A 46 18.34 10.47 7.99
CA GLN A 46 19.41 10.62 8.98
C GLN A 46 19.65 9.26 9.68
N PRO A 47 20.92 8.80 9.74
CA PRO A 47 21.27 7.55 10.41
C PRO A 47 21.10 7.62 11.94
#